data_AF-A0AAQ0Q798-F1
#
_entry.id   AF-A0AAQ0Q798-F1
#
_cell.length_a   1.000
_cell.length_b   1.000
_cell.length_c   1.000
_cell.angle_alpha   90.00
_cell.angle_beta   90.00
_cell.angle_gamma   90.00
#
_symmetry.space_group_name_H-M   'P 1'
#
loop_
_entity.id
_entity.type
_entity.pdbx_description
1 polymer ?
#
loop_
_entity_poly.entity_id
_entity_poly.type
_entity_poly.pdbx_seq_one_letter_code
_entity_poly.pdbx_strand_id
1 'polypeptide(L)'
;MNILTRFTLQYAASILLAVSATGCFTGIESTPKITANEKDLAKISGGESNLLSDIKGEPIEEWKPGKRLYVTDNKALMLFGEENNSGSLQGEYLIYDGVEKVLTITGQEVAEFRFHTADGRKMRYRSGHSPEEISRIGSVAIPLTIEETIVDEVRRRLKGSTFYIMTSLWYDMNEHSFNGRKFIPVKILDVKEGNTIYPVRLLIDDGNGYRFQLFMSVGDTRKAPRSFASLLSETDPRLKYPDTPDAVWNNIINGRVAIDMTRDQCRLAIGSPAEIKRRTDNNYLIEIWSYENGHYLMFKDGILSAYR
;
A
#
# COMPACT_ATOMS: atom_id res chain seq x y z
N MET A 1 -63.23 19.19 -54.86
CA MET A 1 -62.24 18.23 -54.32
C MET A 1 -62.22 18.40 -52.80
N ASN A 2 -62.99 17.52 -52.14
CA ASN A 2 -63.12 17.11 -50.72
C ASN A 2 -62.48 17.98 -49.60
N ILE A 3 -63.28 18.65 -48.74
CA ILE A 3 -63.86 18.21 -47.42
C ILE A 3 -62.82 18.36 -46.29
N LEU A 4 -62.93 19.40 -45.43
CA LEU A 4 -63.42 19.39 -44.02
C LEU A 4 -62.62 18.40 -43.12
N THR A 5 -62.15 18.67 -41.91
CA THR A 5 -62.68 19.42 -40.76
C THR A 5 -61.64 19.41 -39.61
N ARG A 6 -61.86 20.29 -38.63
CA ARG A 6 -61.19 20.50 -37.33
C ARG A 6 -61.27 19.32 -36.35
N PHE A 7 -60.32 19.19 -35.41
CA PHE A 7 -60.47 18.76 -33.98
C PHE A 7 -59.11 19.00 -33.25
N THR A 8 -58.85 20.06 -32.45
CA THR A 8 -59.14 20.35 -31.02
C THR A 8 -58.65 19.38 -29.92
N LEU A 9 -57.93 19.95 -28.93
CA LEU A 9 -57.72 19.52 -27.51
C LEU A 9 -56.80 18.27 -27.31
N GLN A 10 -55.94 18.08 -26.30
CA GLN A 10 -55.74 18.67 -24.97
C GLN A 10 -54.44 18.11 -24.31
N TYR A 11 -53.86 18.88 -23.38
CA TYR A 11 -53.02 18.51 -22.20
C TYR A 11 -51.92 17.44 -22.29
N ALA A 12 -50.68 17.86 -22.01
CA ALA A 12 -49.88 17.27 -20.93
C ALA A 12 -48.71 18.20 -20.57
N ALA A 13 -48.80 18.83 -19.40
CA ALA A 13 -47.66 19.42 -18.72
C ALA A 13 -46.76 18.28 -18.20
N SER A 14 -45.45 18.39 -18.39
CA SER A 14 -44.48 17.56 -17.68
C SER A 14 -43.24 18.41 -17.42
N ILE A 15 -43.26 19.03 -16.24
CA ILE A 15 -42.10 19.60 -15.56
C ILE A 15 -41.23 18.41 -15.16
N LEU A 16 -40.09 18.23 -15.82
CA LEU A 16 -39.02 17.38 -15.28
C LEU A 16 -38.00 18.29 -14.59
N LEU A 17 -38.11 18.36 -13.27
CA LEU A 17 -37.06 18.88 -12.39
C LEU A 17 -35.81 18.00 -12.54
N ALA A 18 -34.81 18.51 -13.24
CA ALA A 18 -33.45 17.99 -13.15
C ALA A 18 -32.84 18.45 -11.82
N VAL A 19 -33.07 17.67 -10.76
CA VAL A 19 -32.24 17.74 -9.54
C VAL A 19 -30.91 17.08 -9.91
N SER A 20 -29.95 17.90 -10.35
CA SER A 20 -28.55 17.51 -10.42
C SER A 20 -28.09 17.20 -9.00
N ALA A 21 -27.95 15.91 -8.71
CA ALA A 21 -27.29 15.43 -7.51
C ALA A 21 -25.88 16.02 -7.45
N THR A 22 -25.67 16.94 -6.51
CA THR A 22 -24.35 17.34 -6.06
C THR A 22 -23.70 16.14 -5.41
N GLY A 23 -22.99 15.35 -6.22
CA GLY A 23 -22.06 14.35 -5.74
C GLY A 23 -20.94 15.06 -5.00
N CYS A 24 -21.01 15.08 -3.67
CA CYS A 24 -19.85 15.30 -2.82
C CYS A 24 -18.86 14.16 -3.09
N PHE A 25 -18.00 14.34 -4.08
CA PHE A 25 -16.76 13.59 -4.24
C PHE A 25 -15.89 13.93 -3.03
N THR A 26 -16.03 13.13 -1.97
CA THR A 26 -14.98 13.05 -0.97
C THR A 26 -13.79 12.37 -1.66
N GLY A 27 -12.64 13.03 -1.60
CA GLY A 27 -11.42 12.57 -2.24
C GLY A 27 -11.08 11.16 -1.76
N ILE A 28 -11.34 10.19 -2.63
CA ILE A 28 -10.73 8.88 -2.53
C ILE A 28 -9.31 9.09 -3.03
N GLU A 29 -8.43 9.35 -2.07
CA GLU A 29 -7.00 9.19 -2.20
C GLU A 29 -6.75 7.87 -2.92
N SER A 30 -6.09 7.99 -4.08
CA SER A 30 -6.04 6.97 -5.10
C SER A 30 -5.60 5.65 -4.50
N THR A 31 -6.48 4.63 -4.55
CA THR A 31 -6.03 3.24 -4.46
C THR A 31 -4.91 3.11 -5.48
N PRO A 32 -3.66 2.80 -5.08
CA PRO A 32 -2.58 2.72 -6.04
C PRO A 32 -2.96 1.65 -7.05
N LYS A 33 -3.09 2.03 -8.32
CA LYS A 33 -3.16 1.05 -9.40
C LYS A 33 -1.92 0.17 -9.23
N ILE A 34 -2.13 -1.13 -9.12
CA ILE A 34 -1.06 -2.13 -9.21
C ILE A 34 -0.34 -1.84 -10.54
N THR A 35 0.82 -1.21 -10.46
CA THR A 35 1.61 -0.88 -11.64
C THR A 35 2.29 -2.16 -12.11
N ALA A 36 2.48 -2.31 -13.43
CA ALA A 36 3.19 -3.45 -14.01
C ALA A 36 4.57 -3.69 -13.37
N ASN A 37 5.15 -2.63 -12.78
CA ASN A 37 6.42 -2.66 -12.04
C ASN A 37 6.45 -3.64 -10.85
N GLU A 38 5.37 -3.80 -10.07
CA GLU A 38 5.40 -4.71 -8.90
C GLU A 38 5.56 -6.19 -9.31
N LYS A 39 4.95 -6.60 -10.43
CA LYS A 39 5.08 -7.97 -10.95
C LYS A 39 6.47 -8.26 -11.49
N ASP A 40 7.12 -7.26 -12.08
CA ASP A 40 8.49 -7.39 -12.58
C ASP A 40 9.50 -7.45 -11.42
N LEU A 41 9.30 -6.66 -10.36
CA LEU A 41 10.12 -6.72 -9.14
C LEU A 41 10.07 -8.08 -8.45
N ALA A 42 8.88 -8.71 -8.38
CA ALA A 42 8.72 -10.05 -7.80
C ALA A 42 9.49 -11.15 -8.56
N LYS A 43 9.71 -10.98 -9.89
CA LYS A 43 10.58 -11.89 -10.66
C LYS A 43 12.06 -11.66 -10.34
N ILE A 44 12.43 -10.41 -10.05
CA ILE A 44 13.81 -10.02 -9.74
C ILE A 44 14.19 -10.44 -8.31
N SER A 45 13.27 -10.51 -7.35
CA SER A 45 13.56 -10.99 -5.97
C SER A 45 13.64 -12.52 -5.82
N GLY A 46 13.48 -13.31 -6.90
CA GLY A 46 13.91 -14.72 -6.89
C GLY A 46 13.09 -15.69 -6.03
N GLY A 47 11.87 -15.33 -5.64
CA GLY A 47 11.01 -16.22 -4.85
C GLY A 47 11.23 -16.14 -3.33
N GLU A 48 11.95 -15.13 -2.85
CA GLU A 48 12.23 -14.83 -1.43
C GLU A 48 10.99 -14.36 -0.63
N SER A 49 9.79 -14.82 -0.98
CA SER A 49 8.51 -14.27 -0.49
C SER A 49 8.17 -14.59 0.97
N ASN A 50 9.01 -15.36 1.68
CA ASN A 50 8.57 -16.04 2.90
C ASN A 50 9.13 -15.47 4.20
N LEU A 51 10.05 -14.49 4.18
CA LEU A 51 10.74 -14.04 5.40
C LEU A 51 9.78 -13.53 6.49
N LEU A 52 8.67 -12.92 6.08
CA LEU A 52 7.65 -12.33 6.97
C LEU A 52 6.24 -12.87 6.73
N SER A 53 6.09 -13.92 5.90
CA SER A 53 4.76 -14.42 5.50
C SER A 53 4.01 -15.14 6.62
N ASP A 54 4.76 -15.63 7.61
CA ASP A 54 4.24 -16.33 8.79
C ASP A 54 3.78 -15.39 9.90
N ILE A 55 4.15 -14.10 9.84
CA ILE A 55 3.77 -13.11 10.86
C ILE A 55 2.30 -12.75 10.67
N LYS A 56 1.50 -13.00 11.70
CA LYS A 56 0.07 -12.71 11.76
C LYS A 56 -0.32 -12.20 13.15
N GLY A 57 -1.47 -11.57 13.25
CA GLY A 57 -2.06 -11.20 14.54
C GLY A 57 -2.28 -12.43 15.42
N GLU A 58 -2.18 -12.23 16.73
CA GLU A 58 -2.40 -13.30 17.70
C GLU A 58 -3.88 -13.71 17.70
N PRO A 59 -4.20 -15.01 17.75
CA PRO A 59 -5.58 -15.46 17.93
C PRO A 59 -6.18 -14.82 19.18
N ILE A 60 -7.46 -14.48 19.10
CA ILE A 60 -8.13 -13.76 20.18
C ILE A 60 -8.15 -14.51 21.52
N GLU A 61 -8.13 -15.83 21.47
CA GLU A 61 -8.06 -16.72 22.64
C GLU A 61 -6.72 -16.63 23.38
N GLU A 62 -5.68 -16.18 22.68
CA GLU A 62 -4.33 -15.98 23.24
C GLU A 62 -4.15 -14.57 23.81
N TRP A 63 -5.11 -13.65 23.58
CA TRP A 63 -5.00 -12.29 24.08
C TRP A 63 -5.12 -12.27 25.61
N LYS A 64 -4.09 -11.69 26.25
CA LYS A 64 -4.03 -11.49 27.69
C LYS A 64 -4.12 -10.01 28.03
N PRO A 65 -4.66 -9.65 29.21
CA PRO A 65 -4.62 -8.29 29.69
C PRO A 65 -3.20 -7.70 29.61
N GLY A 66 -3.08 -6.47 29.12
CA GLY A 66 -1.81 -5.83 28.85
C GLY A 66 -1.35 -5.89 27.39
N LYS A 67 -1.99 -6.68 26.51
CA LYS A 67 -1.73 -6.63 25.06
C LYS A 67 -1.94 -5.22 24.53
N ARG A 68 -1.00 -4.72 23.71
CA ARG A 68 -1.01 -3.35 23.20
C ARG A 68 -1.34 -3.27 21.71
N LEU A 69 -2.20 -2.32 21.37
CA LEU A 69 -2.61 -2.02 20.01
C LEU A 69 -2.40 -0.54 19.73
N TYR A 70 -1.55 -0.21 18.77
CA TYR A 70 -1.26 1.16 18.37
C TYR A 70 -2.40 1.74 17.52
N VAL A 71 -2.88 2.93 17.84
CA VAL A 71 -3.97 3.60 17.11
C VAL A 71 -3.42 4.41 15.95
N THR A 72 -3.91 4.13 14.73
CA THR A 72 -3.40 4.74 13.50
C THR A 72 -4.10 6.04 13.11
N ASP A 73 -5.34 6.27 13.57
CA ASP A 73 -6.17 7.41 13.16
C ASP A 73 -7.15 7.81 14.29
N ASN A 74 -7.37 9.11 14.46
CA ASN A 74 -8.28 9.66 15.46
C ASN A 74 -9.76 9.27 15.25
N LYS A 75 -10.15 8.84 14.05
CA LYS A 75 -11.47 8.25 13.77
C LYS A 75 -11.77 7.03 14.63
N ALA A 76 -10.75 6.41 15.24
CA ALA A 76 -10.91 5.38 16.26
C ALA A 76 -11.90 5.83 17.35
N LEU A 77 -11.85 7.09 17.79
CA LEU A 77 -12.76 7.64 18.81
C LEU A 77 -14.25 7.51 18.47
N MET A 78 -14.60 7.41 17.18
CA MET A 78 -15.99 7.22 16.75
C MET A 78 -16.45 5.75 16.86
N LEU A 79 -15.49 4.82 16.94
CA LEU A 79 -15.71 3.37 17.00
C LEU A 79 -15.62 2.84 18.43
N PHE A 80 -14.75 3.45 19.24
CA PHE A 80 -14.63 3.13 20.66
C PHE A 80 -15.67 3.93 21.47
N GLY A 81 -16.49 3.23 22.24
CA GLY A 81 -17.47 3.81 23.14
C GLY A 81 -16.87 4.20 24.50
N GLU A 82 -17.07 5.48 24.84
CA GLU A 82 -17.64 6.04 26.10
C GLU A 82 -16.83 7.11 26.86
N GLU A 83 -17.59 7.96 27.57
CA GLU A 83 -17.25 9.02 28.54
C GLU A 83 -16.01 9.88 28.24
N ASN A 84 -16.26 11.07 27.67
CA ASN A 84 -15.28 12.10 27.31
C ASN A 84 -14.43 11.77 26.07
N ASN A 85 -15.07 11.77 24.91
CA ASN A 85 -14.45 11.79 23.57
C ASN A 85 -13.74 13.13 23.27
N SER A 86 -13.02 13.69 24.23
CA SER A 86 -12.19 14.88 24.04
C SER A 86 -10.72 14.46 23.98
N GLY A 87 -10.04 14.69 22.85
CA GLY A 87 -8.60 14.45 22.72
C GLY A 87 -8.22 13.78 21.41
N SER A 88 -6.95 13.39 21.31
CA SER A 88 -6.39 12.56 20.24
C SER A 88 -6.21 11.13 20.79
N LEU A 89 -6.34 10.12 19.93
CA LEU A 89 -5.90 8.75 20.17
C LEU A 89 -4.81 8.32 19.19
N GLN A 90 -4.72 8.95 18.01
CA GLN A 90 -3.69 8.64 17.03
C GLN A 90 -2.30 8.77 17.66
N GLY A 91 -1.49 7.72 17.50
CA GLY A 91 -0.16 7.66 18.10
C GLY A 91 -0.12 7.02 19.50
N GLU A 92 -1.26 6.75 20.11
CA GLU A 92 -1.34 6.09 21.41
C GLU A 92 -1.53 4.57 21.30
N TYR A 93 -1.33 3.87 22.41
CA TYR A 93 -1.66 2.46 22.54
C TYR A 93 -2.94 2.27 23.34
N LEU A 94 -3.83 1.44 22.81
CA LEU A 94 -4.89 0.78 23.57
C LEU A 94 -4.31 -0.46 24.25
N ILE A 95 -4.51 -0.55 25.55
CA ILE A 95 -4.06 -1.66 26.39
C ILE A 95 -5.28 -2.52 26.68
N TYR A 96 -5.26 -3.76 26.22
CA TYR A 96 -6.36 -4.70 26.34
C TYR A 96 -6.60 -5.09 27.80
N ASP A 97 -7.87 -5.03 28.24
CA ASP A 97 -8.30 -5.42 29.58
C ASP A 97 -9.03 -6.76 29.58
N GLY A 98 -9.70 -7.10 28.48
CA GLY A 98 -10.53 -8.28 28.37
C GLY A 98 -11.69 -8.09 27.40
N VAL A 99 -12.40 -9.19 27.18
CA VAL A 99 -13.62 -9.24 26.35
C VAL A 99 -14.77 -9.71 27.22
N GLU A 100 -15.94 -9.13 27.01
CA GLU A 100 -17.17 -9.59 27.65
C GLU A 100 -18.30 -9.76 26.66
N LYS A 101 -19.30 -10.51 27.08
CA LYS A 101 -20.52 -10.74 26.33
C LYS A 101 -21.56 -9.71 26.76
N VAL A 102 -22.02 -8.89 25.82
CA VAL A 102 -23.07 -7.88 26.06
C VAL A 102 -24.26 -8.12 25.14
N LEU A 103 -25.45 -7.73 25.62
CA LEU A 103 -26.67 -7.73 24.82
C LEU A 103 -26.88 -6.37 24.17
N THR A 104 -27.15 -6.35 22.87
CA THR A 104 -27.55 -5.15 22.15
C THR A 104 -29.00 -4.77 22.50
N ILE A 105 -29.42 -3.58 22.07
CA ILE A 105 -30.82 -3.12 22.19
C ILE A 105 -31.81 -4.03 21.43
N THR A 106 -31.34 -4.80 20.45
CA THR A 106 -32.13 -5.78 19.68
C THR A 106 -32.13 -7.17 20.33
N GLY A 107 -31.48 -7.34 21.49
CA GLY A 107 -31.34 -8.61 22.19
C GLY A 107 -30.29 -9.55 21.58
N GLN A 108 -29.45 -9.06 20.66
CA GLN A 108 -28.37 -9.85 20.07
C GLN A 108 -27.15 -9.86 21.00
N GLU A 109 -26.49 -10.99 21.09
CA GLU A 109 -25.27 -11.15 21.88
C GLU A 109 -24.05 -10.74 21.04
N VAL A 110 -23.25 -9.80 21.56
CA VAL A 110 -22.02 -9.33 20.92
C VAL A 110 -20.87 -9.32 21.92
N ALA A 111 -19.65 -9.48 21.40
CA ALA A 111 -18.43 -9.31 22.17
C ALA A 111 -18.07 -7.82 22.26
N GLU A 112 -17.92 -7.33 23.49
CA GLU A 112 -17.40 -6.01 23.79
C GLU A 112 -15.97 -6.14 24.31
N PHE A 113 -15.03 -5.61 23.55
CA PHE A 113 -13.62 -5.54 23.90
C PHE A 113 -13.40 -4.29 24.74
N ARG A 114 -12.76 -4.46 25.90
CA ARG A 114 -12.38 -3.37 26.79
C ARG A 114 -10.89 -3.10 26.69
N PHE A 115 -10.56 -1.82 26.65
CA PHE A 115 -9.21 -1.32 26.67
C PHE A 115 -9.11 -0.11 27.59
N HIS A 116 -7.90 0.26 27.93
CA HIS A 116 -7.57 1.57 28.45
C HIS A 116 -6.37 2.18 27.72
N THR A 117 -6.31 3.50 27.66
CA THR A 117 -5.12 4.24 27.25
C THR A 117 -4.13 4.38 28.41
N ALA A 118 -2.91 4.83 28.13
CA ALA A 118 -1.88 5.01 29.17
C ALA A 118 -2.28 6.03 30.26
N ASP A 119 -3.13 7.01 29.94
CA ASP A 119 -3.70 7.98 30.88
C ASP A 119 -4.98 7.48 31.59
N GLY A 120 -5.39 6.23 31.35
CA GLY A 120 -6.49 5.55 32.05
C GLY A 120 -7.88 5.77 31.47
N ARG A 121 -8.02 6.43 30.30
CA ARG A 121 -9.33 6.53 29.63
C ARG A 121 -9.78 5.14 29.20
N LYS A 122 -11.02 4.78 29.53
CA LYS A 122 -11.61 3.48 29.18
C LYS A 122 -12.19 3.54 27.79
N MET A 123 -11.90 2.53 26.98
CA MET A 123 -12.34 2.41 25.59
C MET A 123 -13.04 1.07 25.41
N ARG A 124 -14.24 1.09 24.84
CA ARG A 124 -15.00 -0.15 24.52
C ARG A 124 -15.22 -0.28 23.04
N TYR A 125 -15.00 -1.45 22.47
CA TYR A 125 -15.31 -1.73 21.07
C TYR A 125 -16.23 -2.93 20.96
N ARG A 126 -17.38 -2.74 20.31
CA ARG A 126 -18.30 -3.83 19.99
C ARG A 126 -17.97 -4.36 18.61
N SER A 127 -17.60 -5.64 18.53
CA SER A 127 -17.20 -6.27 17.27
C SER A 127 -18.36 -6.50 16.28
N GLY A 128 -19.60 -6.44 16.76
CA GLY A 128 -20.78 -6.85 16.00
C GLY A 128 -20.95 -8.37 15.87
N HIS A 129 -20.06 -9.15 16.49
CA HIS A 129 -20.06 -10.62 16.48
C HIS A 129 -20.19 -11.17 17.89
N SER A 130 -20.81 -12.33 18.06
CA SER A 130 -20.87 -13.00 19.36
C SER A 130 -19.48 -13.53 19.76
N PRO A 131 -19.18 -13.72 21.06
CA PRO A 131 -17.93 -14.35 21.49
C PRO A 131 -17.69 -15.73 20.87
N GLU A 132 -18.76 -16.51 20.68
CA GLU A 132 -18.71 -17.84 20.07
C GLU A 132 -18.36 -17.79 18.57
N GLU A 133 -18.83 -16.76 17.85
CA GLU A 133 -18.43 -16.51 16.46
C GLU A 133 -16.96 -16.11 16.37
N ILE A 134 -16.50 -15.25 17.29
CA ILE A 134 -15.11 -14.79 17.34
C ILE A 134 -14.16 -15.95 17.63
N SER A 135 -14.47 -16.83 18.58
CA SER A 135 -13.70 -18.06 18.82
C SER A 135 -13.65 -18.97 17.58
N ARG A 136 -14.76 -19.08 16.83
CA ARG A 136 -14.80 -19.90 15.61
C ARG A 136 -13.96 -19.31 14.48
N ILE A 137 -13.99 -17.99 14.31
CA ILE A 137 -13.22 -17.27 13.29
C ILE A 137 -11.73 -17.22 13.71
N GLY A 138 -11.46 -17.22 15.01
CA GLY A 138 -10.12 -17.21 15.61
C GLY A 138 -9.42 -15.86 15.54
N SER A 139 -9.99 -14.87 14.86
CA SER A 139 -9.41 -13.53 14.69
C SER A 139 -10.48 -12.45 14.79
N VAL A 140 -10.12 -11.33 15.41
CA VAL A 140 -10.91 -10.10 15.38
C VAL A 140 -9.99 -8.94 15.00
N ALA A 141 -10.39 -8.16 14.00
CA ALA A 141 -9.69 -6.94 13.65
C ALA A 141 -10.28 -5.80 14.48
N ILE A 142 -9.47 -5.21 15.36
CA ILE A 142 -9.83 -3.97 16.03
C ILE A 142 -9.55 -2.82 15.05
N PRO A 143 -10.57 -2.11 14.54
CA PRO A 143 -10.38 -1.15 13.46
C PRO A 143 -9.43 -0.02 13.83
N LEU A 144 -8.66 0.48 12.84
CA LEU A 144 -7.73 1.61 13.00
C LEU A 144 -6.66 1.35 14.07
N THR A 145 -6.29 0.09 14.27
CA THR A 145 -5.22 -0.29 15.17
C THR A 145 -4.24 -1.28 14.54
N ILE A 146 -3.02 -1.30 15.07
CA ILE A 146 -1.96 -2.25 14.72
C ILE A 146 -1.54 -2.97 15.99
N GLU A 147 -1.55 -4.30 15.98
CA GLU A 147 -1.01 -5.08 17.10
C GLU A 147 0.50 -4.84 17.24
N GLU A 148 0.94 -4.45 18.43
CA GLU A 148 2.36 -4.18 18.67
C GLU A 148 3.24 -5.42 18.41
N THR A 149 2.74 -6.60 18.74
CA THR A 149 3.44 -7.88 18.53
C THR A 149 3.84 -8.11 17.08
N ILE A 150 3.03 -7.64 16.11
CA ILE A 150 3.36 -7.72 14.68
C ILE A 150 4.58 -6.84 14.38
N VAL A 151 4.58 -5.60 14.87
CA VAL A 151 5.67 -4.64 14.65
C VAL A 151 6.95 -5.13 15.32
N ASP A 152 6.84 -5.64 16.55
CA ASP A 152 7.95 -6.20 17.33
C ASP A 152 8.59 -7.40 16.63
N GLU A 153 7.78 -8.31 16.09
CA GLU A 153 8.29 -9.49 15.40
C GLU A 153 9.01 -9.12 14.10
N VAL A 154 8.49 -8.15 13.34
CA VAL A 154 9.20 -7.63 12.16
C VAL A 154 10.47 -6.90 12.58
N ARG A 155 10.43 -6.10 13.64
CA ARG A 155 11.61 -5.42 14.19
C ARG A 155 12.69 -6.43 14.56
N ARG A 156 12.33 -7.51 15.23
CA ARG A 156 13.25 -8.58 15.65
C ARG A 156 13.96 -9.24 14.47
N ARG A 157 13.28 -9.42 13.33
CA ARG A 157 13.84 -10.07 12.13
C ARG A 157 14.65 -9.13 11.25
N LEU A 158 14.24 -7.86 11.15
CA LEU A 158 14.82 -6.94 10.15
C LEU A 158 15.81 -5.94 10.72
N LYS A 159 15.65 -5.49 11.97
CA LYS A 159 16.47 -4.40 12.52
C LYS A 159 17.94 -4.78 12.54
N GLY A 160 18.78 -3.90 12.00
CA GLY A 160 20.23 -4.08 11.92
C GLY A 160 20.70 -4.86 10.69
N SER A 161 19.80 -5.57 10.01
CA SER A 161 20.09 -6.33 8.79
C SER A 161 20.25 -5.40 7.58
N THR A 162 20.99 -5.90 6.58
CA THR A 162 21.17 -5.24 5.28
C THR A 162 20.45 -6.04 4.21
N PHE A 163 19.69 -5.36 3.37
CA PHE A 163 18.96 -5.93 2.25
C PHE A 163 19.16 -5.08 1.00
N TYR A 164 18.82 -5.59 -0.17
CA TYR A 164 18.81 -4.82 -1.40
C TYR A 164 17.44 -4.17 -1.60
N ILE A 165 17.42 -2.84 -1.73
CA ILE A 165 16.18 -2.11 -1.99
C ILE A 165 15.69 -2.37 -3.42
N MET A 166 14.41 -2.70 -3.59
CA MET A 166 13.82 -3.06 -4.88
C MET A 166 13.06 -1.89 -5.53
N THR A 167 12.61 -0.94 -4.71
CA THR A 167 11.81 0.21 -5.14
C THR A 167 12.61 1.51 -5.09
N SER A 168 12.33 2.43 -6.03
CA SER A 168 12.82 3.80 -5.99
C SER A 168 11.86 4.75 -5.26
N LEU A 169 10.62 4.34 -4.96
CA LEU A 169 9.66 5.20 -4.28
C LEU A 169 9.93 5.19 -2.76
N TRP A 170 10.62 6.22 -2.30
CA TRP A 170 11.00 6.42 -0.90
C TRP A 170 10.16 7.52 -0.26
N TYR A 171 10.18 7.57 1.07
CA TYR A 171 9.54 8.62 1.86
C TYR A 171 10.58 9.30 2.74
N ASP A 172 10.52 10.62 2.85
CA ASP A 172 11.33 11.34 3.84
C ASP A 172 10.77 11.13 5.25
N MET A 173 11.38 11.76 6.27
CA MET A 173 10.90 11.63 7.65
C MET A 173 9.57 12.34 7.91
N ASN A 174 9.12 13.19 6.98
CA ASN A 174 7.84 13.89 7.00
C ASN A 174 6.80 13.19 6.10
N GLU A 175 7.11 11.98 5.63
CA GLU A 175 6.24 11.16 4.78
C GLU A 175 5.97 11.77 3.39
N HIS A 176 6.83 12.68 2.92
CA HIS A 176 6.81 13.13 1.53
C HIS A 176 7.52 12.12 0.64
N SER A 177 6.86 11.73 -0.46
CA SER A 177 7.43 10.79 -1.40
C SER A 177 8.46 11.43 -2.32
N PHE A 178 9.51 10.69 -2.64
CA PHE A 178 10.53 11.07 -3.63
C PHE A 178 11.15 9.83 -4.27
N ASN A 179 11.87 10.03 -5.38
CA ASN A 179 12.60 8.95 -6.06
C ASN A 179 14.03 8.83 -5.52
N GLY A 180 14.34 7.69 -4.92
CA GLY A 180 15.68 7.29 -4.52
C GLY A 180 16.28 6.24 -5.45
N ARG A 181 17.40 5.67 -4.99
CA ARG A 181 18.12 4.61 -5.71
C ARG A 181 17.40 3.27 -5.57
N LYS A 182 17.68 2.33 -6.48
CA LYS A 182 17.22 0.93 -6.38
C LYS A 182 18.35 -0.06 -6.65
N PHE A 183 18.14 -1.31 -6.24
CA PHE A 183 19.08 -2.43 -6.32
C PHE A 183 20.42 -2.18 -5.64
N ILE A 184 20.41 -1.38 -4.57
CA ILE A 184 21.57 -1.11 -3.74
C ILE A 184 21.39 -1.73 -2.36
N PRO A 185 22.47 -2.06 -1.64
CA PRO A 185 22.35 -2.46 -0.24
C PRO A 185 21.88 -1.28 0.61
N VAL A 186 20.94 -1.54 1.52
CA VAL A 186 20.41 -0.58 2.50
C VAL A 186 20.31 -1.24 3.86
N LYS A 187 20.51 -0.47 4.93
CA LYS A 187 20.46 -0.97 6.30
C LYS A 187 19.14 -0.59 6.96
N ILE A 188 18.46 -1.56 7.56
CA ILE A 188 17.26 -1.30 8.36
C ILE A 188 17.71 -0.81 9.74
N LEU A 189 17.47 0.46 10.05
CA LEU A 189 17.85 1.09 11.31
C LEU A 189 16.88 0.75 12.44
N ASP A 190 15.58 0.81 12.15
CA ASP A 190 14.52 0.46 13.09
C ASP A 190 13.24 0.12 12.34
N VAL A 191 12.30 -0.47 13.08
CA VAL A 191 10.95 -0.78 12.59
C VAL A 191 9.97 -0.15 13.57
N LYS A 192 9.01 0.61 13.05
CA LYS A 192 7.99 1.33 13.81
C LYS A 192 6.61 0.97 13.30
N GLU A 193 5.63 1.40 14.07
CA GLU A 193 4.23 1.40 13.71
C GLU A 193 4.04 2.20 12.43
N GLY A 194 3.25 1.63 11.51
CA GLY A 194 2.91 2.27 10.26
C GLY A 194 1.64 3.10 10.36
N ASN A 195 0.76 2.93 9.38
CA ASN A 195 -0.47 3.69 9.23
C ASN A 195 -1.65 2.75 9.00
N THR A 196 -2.83 3.33 8.73
CA THR A 196 -4.08 2.59 8.52
C THR A 196 -4.05 1.62 7.34
N ILE A 197 -3.13 1.79 6.39
CA ILE A 197 -2.98 0.95 5.20
C ILE A 197 -1.90 -0.12 5.40
N TYR A 198 -0.76 0.28 5.98
CA TYR A 198 0.42 -0.55 6.13
C TYR A 198 0.84 -0.61 7.60
N PRO A 199 0.83 -1.79 8.25
CA PRO A 199 1.06 -1.91 9.68
C PRO A 199 2.50 -1.57 10.09
N VAL A 200 3.45 -1.65 9.16
CA VAL A 200 4.87 -1.47 9.45
C VAL A 200 5.47 -0.31 8.69
N ARG A 201 6.26 0.49 9.41
CA ARG A 201 7.15 1.52 8.86
C ARG A 201 8.60 1.15 9.14
N LEU A 202 9.40 1.07 8.09
CA LEU A 202 10.84 0.82 8.16
C LEU A 202 11.59 2.15 8.15
N LEU A 203 12.56 2.32 9.05
CA LEU A 203 13.55 3.40 8.99
C LEU A 203 14.83 2.85 8.38
N ILE A 204 15.30 3.45 7.29
CA ILE A 204 16.33 2.88 6.43
C ILE A 204 17.46 3.89 6.18
N ASP A 205 18.69 3.40 6.14
CA ASP A 205 19.88 4.12 5.71
C ASP A 205 20.39 3.57 4.38
N ASP A 206 20.66 4.44 3.42
CA ASP A 206 21.11 4.07 2.07
C ASP A 206 22.64 3.85 1.95
N GLY A 207 23.37 3.95 3.06
CA GLY A 207 24.82 3.83 3.13
C GLY A 207 25.59 5.06 2.65
N ASN A 208 24.91 6.06 2.07
CA ASN A 208 25.48 7.32 1.60
C ASN A 208 25.03 8.52 2.44
N GLY A 209 24.44 8.28 3.62
CA GLY A 209 24.01 9.30 4.56
C GLY A 209 22.60 9.81 4.34
N TYR A 210 21.83 9.26 3.38
CA TYR A 210 20.41 9.53 3.27
C TYR A 210 19.61 8.52 4.09
N ARG A 211 18.74 9.07 4.94
CA ARG A 211 17.75 8.30 5.71
C ARG A 211 16.38 8.49 5.12
N PHE A 212 15.66 7.41 4.95
CA PHE A 212 14.33 7.39 4.38
C PHE A 212 13.45 6.35 5.07
N GLN A 213 12.17 6.35 4.72
CA GLN A 213 11.16 5.47 5.27
C GLN A 213 10.48 4.67 4.17
N LEU A 214 10.01 3.47 4.52
CA LEU A 214 9.10 2.69 3.70
C LEU A 214 7.95 2.15 4.54
N PHE A 215 6.77 2.12 3.96
CA PHE A 215 5.61 1.45 4.52
C PHE A 215 5.47 0.07 3.90
N MET A 216 5.22 -0.95 4.73
CA MET A 216 5.24 -2.36 4.33
C MET A 216 4.03 -3.13 4.88
N SER A 217 3.49 -4.01 4.04
CA SER A 217 2.53 -5.04 4.42
C SER A 217 3.24 -6.30 4.94
N VAL A 218 2.60 -6.99 5.89
CA VAL A 218 3.15 -8.14 6.62
C VAL A 218 2.14 -9.29 6.60
N GLY A 219 2.62 -10.55 6.63
CA GLY A 219 1.82 -11.77 6.62
C GLY A 219 1.69 -12.44 5.25
N ASP A 220 0.84 -13.48 5.14
CA ASP A 220 0.60 -14.20 3.88
C ASP A 220 -0.29 -13.37 2.95
N THR A 221 0.32 -12.31 2.45
CA THR A 221 -0.24 -11.47 1.43
C THR A 221 0.71 -11.51 0.24
N ARG A 222 0.82 -12.69 -0.38
CA ARG A 222 1.55 -12.89 -1.65
C ARG A 222 1.12 -11.95 -2.78
N LYS A 223 0.02 -11.21 -2.58
CA LYS A 223 -0.50 -10.16 -3.48
C LYS A 223 -0.73 -8.82 -2.78
N ALA A 224 -0.32 -8.63 -1.52
CA ALA A 224 -0.42 -7.29 -0.94
C ALA A 224 0.52 -6.35 -1.70
N PRO A 225 0.04 -5.13 -2.00
CA PRO A 225 0.95 -4.07 -2.40
C PRO A 225 1.99 -3.90 -1.29
N ARG A 226 3.25 -3.64 -1.65
CA ARG A 226 4.33 -3.38 -0.68
C ARG A 226 4.61 -4.49 0.34
N SER A 227 4.57 -5.75 -0.08
CA SER A 227 5.15 -6.86 0.69
C SER A 227 6.68 -6.79 0.74
N PHE A 228 7.32 -7.56 1.63
CA PHE A 228 8.79 -7.65 1.72
C PHE A 228 9.45 -7.85 0.35
N ALA A 229 9.03 -8.87 -0.41
CA ALA A 229 9.62 -9.22 -1.71
C ALA A 229 9.41 -8.17 -2.82
N SER A 230 8.51 -7.20 -2.61
CA SER A 230 8.31 -6.07 -3.53
C SER A 230 9.18 -4.86 -3.16
N LEU A 231 9.63 -4.77 -1.90
CA LEU A 231 10.39 -3.64 -1.38
C LEU A 231 11.88 -3.97 -1.19
N LEU A 232 12.20 -5.20 -0.79
CA LEU A 232 13.52 -5.65 -0.36
C LEU A 232 13.83 -7.03 -0.96
N SER A 233 15.13 -7.35 -1.06
CA SER A 233 15.64 -8.67 -1.43
C SER A 233 16.84 -9.03 -0.57
N GLU A 234 16.97 -10.31 -0.24
CA GLU A 234 18.12 -10.86 0.49
C GLU A 234 19.33 -11.03 -0.42
N THR A 235 19.08 -11.30 -1.71
CA THR A 235 20.11 -11.47 -2.73
C THR A 235 20.33 -10.19 -3.54
N ASP A 236 21.56 -10.01 -4.02
CA ASP A 236 21.91 -8.89 -4.89
C ASP A 236 21.21 -9.05 -6.26
N PRO A 237 20.28 -8.15 -6.63
CA PRO A 237 19.59 -8.20 -7.92
C PRO A 237 20.55 -8.15 -9.12
N ARG A 238 21.73 -7.54 -8.94
CA ARG A 238 22.74 -7.41 -9.98
C ARG A 238 23.26 -8.76 -10.46
N LEU A 239 23.27 -9.78 -9.61
CA LEU A 239 23.76 -11.12 -9.96
C LEU A 239 22.97 -11.76 -11.11
N LYS A 240 21.73 -11.31 -11.35
CA LYS A 240 20.90 -11.76 -12.47
C LYS A 240 21.27 -11.11 -13.81
N TYR A 241 22.14 -10.10 -13.80
CA TYR A 241 22.51 -9.30 -14.97
C TYR A 241 24.04 -9.17 -15.11
N PRO A 242 24.80 -10.29 -15.16
CA PRO A 242 26.26 -10.26 -15.19
C PRO A 242 26.83 -9.54 -16.42
N ASP A 243 26.12 -9.57 -17.54
CA ASP A 243 26.55 -8.96 -18.81
C ASP A 243 26.26 -7.45 -18.90
N THR A 244 25.62 -6.85 -17.89
CA THR A 244 25.30 -5.42 -17.90
C THR A 244 26.53 -4.59 -17.45
N PRO A 245 27.05 -3.68 -18.29
CA PRO A 245 28.20 -2.85 -17.92
C PRO A 245 27.93 -1.95 -16.71
N ASP A 246 28.97 -1.62 -15.94
CA ASP A 246 28.86 -0.78 -14.73
C ASP A 246 28.20 0.58 -14.99
N ALA A 247 28.54 1.22 -16.10
CA ALA A 247 27.95 2.50 -16.47
C ALA A 247 26.43 2.39 -16.69
N VAL A 248 25.98 1.29 -17.31
CA VAL A 248 24.56 1.02 -17.55
C VAL A 248 23.85 0.65 -16.25
N TRP A 249 24.47 -0.17 -15.40
CA TRP A 249 23.93 -0.48 -14.08
C TRP A 249 23.80 0.78 -13.21
N ASN A 250 24.78 1.66 -13.26
CA ASN A 250 24.73 2.95 -12.58
C ASN A 250 23.59 3.84 -13.07
N ASN A 251 23.17 3.72 -14.33
CA ASN A 251 21.95 4.38 -14.81
C ASN A 251 20.70 3.70 -14.21
N ILE A 252 20.64 2.37 -14.24
CA ILE A 252 19.52 1.58 -13.70
C ILE A 252 19.27 1.88 -12.21
N ILE A 253 20.31 1.84 -11.36
CA ILE A 253 20.16 2.08 -9.91
C ILE A 253 19.66 3.49 -9.61
N ASN A 254 19.92 4.46 -10.50
CA ASN A 254 19.51 5.86 -10.35
C ASN A 254 18.22 6.19 -11.11
N GLY A 255 17.54 5.19 -11.69
CA GLY A 255 16.31 5.41 -12.47
C GLY A 255 16.53 6.24 -13.73
N ARG A 256 17.70 6.12 -14.37
CA ARG A 256 18.07 6.85 -15.58
C ARG A 256 18.20 5.90 -16.77
N VAL A 257 17.98 6.45 -17.96
CA VAL A 257 18.25 5.79 -19.24
C VAL A 257 19.35 6.53 -19.99
N ALA A 258 20.03 5.83 -20.88
CA ALA A 258 21.05 6.37 -21.75
C ALA A 258 20.98 5.68 -23.12
N ILE A 259 21.46 6.38 -24.15
CA ILE A 259 21.60 5.82 -25.50
C ILE A 259 22.39 4.51 -25.44
N ASP A 260 22.07 3.60 -26.35
CA ASP A 260 22.62 2.25 -26.46
C ASP A 260 22.15 1.25 -25.39
N MET A 261 21.29 1.66 -24.45
CA MET A 261 20.63 0.72 -23.53
C MET A 261 19.59 -0.15 -24.27
N THR A 262 19.50 -1.42 -23.88
CA THR A 262 18.47 -2.34 -24.39
C THR A 262 17.09 -2.03 -23.79
N ARG A 263 16.03 -2.56 -24.41
CA ARG A 263 14.66 -2.50 -23.86
C ARG A 263 14.58 -3.01 -22.43
N ASP A 264 15.22 -4.13 -22.13
CA ASP A 264 15.15 -4.74 -20.79
C ASP A 264 15.90 -3.90 -19.75
N GLN A 265 17.04 -3.31 -20.12
CA GLN A 265 17.76 -2.36 -19.26
C GLN A 265 16.94 -1.09 -19.01
N CYS A 266 16.25 -0.56 -20.02
CA CYS A 266 15.37 0.59 -19.85
C CYS A 266 14.16 0.26 -18.97
N ARG A 267 13.54 -0.91 -19.15
CA ARG A 267 12.45 -1.38 -18.28
C ARG A 267 12.93 -1.58 -16.84
N LEU A 268 14.13 -2.12 -16.67
CA LEU A 268 14.75 -2.28 -15.36
C LEU A 268 15.05 -0.92 -14.70
N ALA A 269 15.42 0.11 -15.48
CA ALA A 269 15.73 1.45 -15.00
C ALA A 269 14.48 2.27 -14.62
N ILE A 270 13.48 2.37 -15.49
CA ILE A 270 12.34 3.29 -15.29
C ILE A 270 10.96 2.61 -15.28
N GLY A 271 10.93 1.28 -15.37
CA GLY A 271 9.70 0.50 -15.33
C GLY A 271 9.04 0.33 -16.69
N SER A 272 7.88 -0.31 -16.65
CA SER A 272 7.08 -0.63 -17.84
C SER A 272 6.36 0.61 -18.39
N PRO A 273 6.33 0.79 -19.73
CA PRO A 273 5.66 1.92 -20.35
C PRO A 273 4.13 1.77 -20.29
N ALA A 274 3.42 2.89 -20.41
CA ALA A 274 1.96 2.91 -20.50
C ALA A 274 1.48 2.48 -21.89
N GLU A 275 2.23 2.83 -22.94
CA GLU A 275 1.90 2.49 -24.33
C GLU A 275 3.17 2.09 -25.10
N ILE A 276 3.05 1.10 -25.99
CA ILE A 276 4.11 0.68 -26.92
C ILE A 276 3.58 0.76 -28.35
N LYS A 277 4.23 1.56 -29.20
CA LYS A 277 3.96 1.64 -30.64
C LYS A 277 5.11 1.03 -31.41
N ARG A 278 4.80 0.25 -32.45
CA ARG A 278 5.79 -0.38 -33.33
C ARG A 278 5.54 0.02 -34.77
N ARG A 279 6.60 0.33 -35.49
CA ARG A 279 6.59 0.66 -36.92
C ARG A 279 7.83 0.10 -37.58
N THR A 280 7.71 -0.27 -38.84
CA THR A 280 8.86 -0.64 -39.67
C THR A 280 9.18 0.54 -40.57
N ASP A 281 10.43 0.98 -40.57
CA ASP A 281 10.90 2.07 -41.43
C ASP A 281 12.27 1.71 -41.99
N ASN A 282 12.41 1.75 -43.32
CA ASN A 282 13.68 1.56 -44.03
C ASN A 282 14.56 0.42 -43.48
N ASN A 283 13.96 -0.76 -43.29
CA ASN A 283 14.59 -1.98 -42.79
C ASN A 283 14.91 -2.04 -41.28
N TYR A 284 14.57 -1.00 -40.51
CA TYR A 284 14.67 -0.98 -39.05
C TYR A 284 13.31 -1.21 -38.39
N LEU A 285 13.31 -1.94 -37.27
CA LEU A 285 12.17 -2.00 -36.36
C LEU A 285 12.24 -0.84 -35.38
N ILE A 286 11.33 0.12 -35.54
CA ILE A 286 11.17 1.25 -34.62
C ILE A 286 10.12 0.91 -33.57
N GLU A 287 10.49 1.04 -32.30
CA GLU A 287 9.59 0.87 -31.16
C GLU A 287 9.59 2.14 -30.30
N ILE A 288 8.43 2.71 -30.02
CA ILE A 288 8.26 3.92 -29.21
C ILE A 288 7.49 3.55 -27.95
N TRP A 289 8.08 3.83 -26.80
CA TRP A 289 7.47 3.65 -25.48
C TRP A 289 7.04 5.00 -24.96
N SER A 290 5.80 5.12 -24.49
CA SER A 290 5.26 6.33 -23.86
C SER A 290 4.95 6.06 -22.38
N TYR A 291 5.28 7.01 -21.51
CA TYR A 291 5.01 6.97 -20.08
C TYR A 291 3.94 8.00 -19.69
N GLU A 292 3.23 7.79 -18.59
CA GLU A 292 2.10 8.63 -18.16
C GLU A 292 2.49 10.10 -17.90
N ASN A 293 3.75 10.33 -17.54
CA ASN A 293 4.33 11.64 -17.31
C ASN A 293 4.81 12.35 -18.59
N GLY A 294 4.50 11.81 -19.77
CA GLY A 294 4.85 12.39 -21.08
C GLY A 294 6.27 12.10 -21.56
N HIS A 295 7.06 11.36 -20.78
CA HIS A 295 8.36 10.86 -21.21
C HIS A 295 8.21 9.78 -22.29
N TYR A 296 9.19 9.69 -23.18
CA TYR A 296 9.20 8.65 -24.21
C TYR A 296 10.60 8.10 -24.47
N LEU A 297 10.64 6.83 -24.90
CA LEU A 297 11.84 6.16 -25.38
C LEU A 297 11.59 5.69 -26.82
N MET A 298 12.57 5.88 -27.71
CA MET A 298 12.54 5.38 -29.08
C MET A 298 13.70 4.40 -29.29
N PHE A 299 13.34 3.17 -29.63
CA PHE A 299 14.28 2.09 -29.91
C PHE A 299 14.37 1.85 -31.42
N LYS A 300 15.58 1.56 -31.89
CA LYS A 300 15.85 0.99 -33.22
C LYS A 300 16.45 -0.40 -33.02
N ASP A 301 15.80 -1.41 -33.56
CA ASP A 301 16.17 -2.83 -33.41
C ASP A 301 16.42 -3.25 -31.95
N GLY A 302 15.66 -2.67 -31.01
CA GLY A 302 15.71 -2.99 -29.59
C GLY A 302 16.74 -2.21 -28.77
N ILE A 303 17.48 -1.28 -29.39
CA ILE A 303 18.47 -0.42 -28.75
C ILE A 303 17.97 1.02 -28.67
N LEU A 304 18.13 1.67 -27.51
CA LEU A 304 17.65 3.03 -27.27
C LEU A 304 18.41 4.02 -28.14
N SER A 305 17.68 4.74 -28.99
CA SER A 305 18.23 5.69 -29.97
C SER A 305 17.84 7.15 -29.72
N ALA A 306 16.74 7.40 -28.99
CA ALA A 306 16.34 8.73 -28.54
C ALA A 306 15.41 8.63 -27.33
N TYR A 307 15.38 9.66 -26.49
CA TYR A 307 14.44 9.78 -25.38
C TYR A 307 14.22 11.23 -24.95
N ARG A 308 13.13 11.47 -24.21
CA ARG A 308 12.82 12.72 -23.52
C ARG A 308 12.24 12.44 -22.15
#